data_AF-A0A8J3PTM8-F1
#
_entry.id   AF-A0A8J3PTM8-F1
#
_cell.length_a   1.000
_cell.length_b   1.000
_cell.length_c   1.000
_cell.angle_alpha   90.00
_cell.angle_beta   90.00
_cell.angle_gamma   90.00
#
_symmetry.space_group_name_H-M   'P 1'
#
loop_
_entity.id
_entity.type
_entity.pdbx_description
1 polymer ?
#
loop_
_entity_poly.entity_id
_entity_poly.type
_entity_poly.pdbx_seq_one_letter_code
_entity_poly.pdbx_strand_id
1 'polypeptide(L)'
;MPFEEFERAGARYAVQFTYALPDDAWYVELSEAVPAPAAWADIPNAKTHLPGPAFVTAVVPDEDPTREPTIHVHGDGKERAIPYEVLRWYMEKVSEEVERCRAGLIENSEGEM
;
A
#
# COMPACT_ATOMS: atom_id res chain seq x y z
N MET A 1 3.64 -10.33 -3.39
CA MET A 1 2.16 -10.32 -3.41
C MET A 1 1.74 -8.91 -3.79
N PRO A 2 0.83 -8.65 -4.75
CA PRO A 2 0.67 -7.26 -5.20
C PRO A 2 -0.05 -6.40 -4.16
N PHE A 3 -0.91 -7.02 -3.33
CA PHE A 3 -1.63 -6.31 -2.27
C PHE A 3 -2.01 -7.22 -1.10
N GLU A 4 -2.19 -6.63 0.08
CA GLU A 4 -2.74 -7.24 1.28
C GLU A 4 -4.21 -6.82 1.48
N GLU A 5 -5.02 -7.66 2.13
CA GLU A 5 -6.46 -7.44 2.32
C GLU A 5 -6.84 -7.41 3.80
N PHE A 6 -7.79 -6.55 4.16
CA PHE A 6 -8.33 -6.45 5.51
C PHE A 6 -9.85 -6.23 5.46
N GLU A 7 -10.61 -7.06 6.17
CA GLU A 7 -12.07 -6.94 6.26
C GLU A 7 -12.48 -6.28 7.57
N ARG A 8 -13.28 -5.21 7.47
CA ARG A 8 -13.84 -4.53 8.65
C ARG A 8 -15.25 -4.04 8.40
N ALA A 9 -16.15 -4.33 9.34
CA ALA A 9 -17.54 -3.89 9.30
C ALA A 9 -18.29 -4.25 7.99
N GLY A 10 -17.94 -5.37 7.35
CA GLY A 10 -18.53 -5.82 6.09
C GLY A 10 -17.96 -5.18 4.83
N ALA A 11 -17.02 -4.24 4.96
CA ALA A 11 -16.23 -3.70 3.86
C ALA A 11 -14.86 -4.39 3.80
N ARG A 12 -14.33 -4.56 2.58
CA ARG A 12 -12.97 -5.07 2.35
C ARG A 12 -12.09 -3.92 1.89
N TYR A 13 -10.90 -3.87 2.46
CA TYR A 13 -9.87 -2.90 2.15
C TYR A 13 -8.65 -3.63 1.61
N ALA A 14 -7.91 -2.96 0.73
CA ALA A 14 -6.69 -3.48 0.15
C ALA A 14 -5.55 -2.47 0.30
N VAL A 15 -4.35 -2.98 0.58
CA VAL A 15 -3.10 -2.22 0.56
C VAL A 15 -2.22 -2.76 -0.54
N GLN A 16 -2.00 -1.96 -1.59
CA GLN A 16 -1.15 -2.31 -2.72
C GLN A 16 0.22 -1.64 -2.59
N PHE A 17 1.27 -2.35 -3.00
CA PHE A 17 2.65 -1.84 -3.01
C PHE A 17 3.13 -1.73 -4.46
N THR A 18 3.42 -0.50 -4.89
CA THR A 18 3.86 -0.21 -6.25
C THR A 18 5.18 0.54 -6.20
N TYR A 19 6.23 0.05 -6.85
CA TYR A 19 7.48 0.82 -6.98
C TYR A 19 7.37 1.78 -8.17
N ALA A 20 7.56 3.07 -7.91
CA ALA A 20 7.56 4.10 -8.94
C ALA A 20 9.00 4.47 -9.31
N LEU A 21 9.53 3.83 -10.35
CA LEU A 21 10.87 4.09 -10.90
C LEU A 21 11.19 5.58 -11.14
N PRO A 22 10.27 6.43 -11.64
CA PRO A 22 10.56 7.85 -11.81
C PRO A 22 10.76 8.64 -10.51
N ASP A 23 10.25 8.12 -9.39
CA ASP A 23 10.24 8.79 -8.09
C ASP A 23 11.18 8.13 -7.08
N ASP A 24 11.82 7.02 -7.46
CA ASP A 24 12.67 6.17 -6.62
C ASP A 24 12.05 5.89 -5.24
N ALA A 25 10.75 5.54 -5.28
CA ALA A 25 9.93 5.40 -4.09
C ALA A 25 8.90 4.27 -4.20
N TRP A 26 8.60 3.68 -3.05
CA TRP A 26 7.47 2.78 -2.86
C TRP A 26 6.19 3.57 -2.60
N TYR A 27 5.16 3.27 -3.39
CA TYR A 27 3.81 3.75 -3.22
C TYR A 27 3.01 2.67 -2.48
N VAL A 28 2.61 2.97 -1.24
CA VAL A 28 1.77 2.10 -0.41
C VAL A 28 0.35 2.65 -0.43
N GLU A 29 -0.50 2.03 -1.23
CA GLU A 29 -1.81 2.55 -1.63
C GLU A 29 -2.94 1.83 -0.88
N LEU A 30 -3.74 2.58 -0.13
CA LEU A 30 -4.95 2.08 0.53
C LEU A 30 -6.18 2.35 -0.33
N SER A 31 -6.94 1.30 -0.61
CA SER A 31 -8.21 1.37 -1.33
C SER A 31 -9.28 0.47 -0.73
N GLU A 32 -10.53 0.68 -1.13
CA GLU A 32 -11.59 -0.31 -0.93
C GLU A 32 -11.39 -1.41 -1.98
N ALA A 33 -11.47 -2.66 -1.54
CA ALA A 33 -11.36 -3.79 -2.43
C ALA A 33 -12.69 -3.97 -3.17
N VAL A 34 -12.65 -3.92 -4.51
CA VAL A 34 -13.82 -4.09 -5.37
C VAL A 34 -13.93 -5.54 -5.82
N PRO A 35 -15.15 -6.06 -6.08
CA PRO A 35 -15.31 -7.41 -6.63
C PRO A 35 -14.50 -7.59 -7.92
N ALA A 36 -13.81 -8.72 -8.03
CA ALA A 36 -13.12 -9.08 -9.24
C ALA A 36 -14.11 -9.28 -10.41
N PRO A 37 -13.68 -9.12 -11.67
CA PRO A 37 -14.54 -9.33 -12.82
C PRO A 37 -15.22 -10.70 -12.80
N ALA A 38 -16.52 -10.76 -13.09
CA ALA A 38 -17.29 -12.00 -13.07
C ALA A 38 -16.71 -13.11 -13.98
N ALA A 39 -16.01 -12.71 -15.05
CA ALA A 39 -15.30 -13.62 -15.95
C ALA A 39 -14.20 -14.45 -15.26
N TRP A 40 -13.77 -14.07 -14.06
CA TRP A 40 -12.75 -14.78 -13.30
C TRP A 40 -13.33 -15.84 -12.37
N ALA A 41 -14.67 -15.98 -12.27
CA ALA A 41 -15.33 -16.91 -11.35
C ALA A 41 -14.92 -18.37 -11.58
N ASP A 42 -14.64 -18.76 -12.83
CA ASP A 42 -14.27 -20.12 -13.20
C ASP A 42 -12.75 -20.37 -13.18
N ILE A 43 -11.93 -19.35 -12.86
CA ILE A 43 -10.48 -19.46 -12.79
C ILE A 43 -10.09 -20.02 -11.40
N PRO A 44 -9.45 -21.20 -11.32
CA PRO A 44 -9.04 -21.76 -10.04
C PRO A 44 -8.09 -20.81 -9.30
N ASN A 45 -8.36 -20.57 -8.01
CA ASN A 45 -7.57 -19.70 -7.13
C ASN A 45 -7.52 -18.22 -7.57
N ALA A 46 -8.39 -17.76 -8.46
CA ALA A 46 -8.49 -16.34 -8.77
C ALA A 46 -8.93 -15.55 -7.53
N LYS A 47 -8.36 -14.35 -7.39
CA LYS A 47 -8.78 -13.38 -6.38
C LYS A 47 -10.23 -12.98 -6.62
N THR A 48 -11.03 -12.97 -5.55
CA THR A 48 -12.44 -12.57 -5.60
C THR A 48 -12.63 -11.06 -5.50
N HIS A 49 -11.61 -10.35 -4.99
CA HIS A 49 -11.58 -8.90 -4.86
C HIS A 49 -10.22 -8.37 -5.33
N LEU A 50 -10.20 -7.16 -5.85
CA LEU A 50 -9.01 -6.45 -6.30
C LEU A 50 -8.95 -5.05 -5.65
N PRO A 51 -7.76 -4.46 -5.50
CA PRO A 51 -7.63 -3.07 -5.07
C PRO A 51 -8.44 -2.17 -6.01
N GLY A 52 -9.30 -1.35 -5.42
CA GLY A 52 -9.98 -0.27 -6.14
C GLY A 52 -9.08 0.97 -6.27
N PRO A 53 -9.66 2.11 -6.68
CA PRO A 53 -8.96 3.39 -6.67
C PRO A 53 -8.45 3.75 -5.28
N ALA A 54 -7.16 4.10 -5.19
CA ALA A 54 -6.54 4.52 -3.94
C ALA A 54 -7.17 5.82 -3.42
N PHE A 55 -7.44 5.87 -2.12
CA PHE A 55 -7.89 7.09 -1.44
C PHE A 55 -6.88 7.60 -0.40
N VAL A 56 -5.92 6.76 0.03
CA VAL A 56 -4.70 7.20 0.72
C VAL A 56 -3.51 6.54 0.05
N THR A 57 -2.43 7.28 -0.15
CA THR A 57 -1.16 6.77 -0.68
C THR A 57 -0.02 7.26 0.19
N ALA A 58 0.84 6.36 0.66
CA ALA A 58 2.10 6.71 1.29
C ALA A 58 3.18 6.62 0.23
N VAL A 59 4.01 7.65 0.12
CA VAL A 59 5.20 7.64 -0.72
C VAL A 59 6.39 7.49 0.21
N VAL A 60 7.06 6.34 0.11
CA VAL A 60 8.21 5.94 0.92
C VAL A 60 9.45 5.99 0.01
N PRO A 61 10.32 7.00 0.17
CA PRO A 61 11.57 7.08 -0.60
C PRO A 61 12.46 5.88 -0.30
N ASP A 62 12.95 5.23 -1.36
CA ASP A 62 13.80 4.03 -1.25
C ASP A 62 15.29 4.38 -1.42
N GLU A 63 15.63 5.30 -2.34
CA GLU A 63 17.03 5.69 -2.61
C GLU A 63 17.62 6.59 -1.51
N ASP A 64 16.82 7.49 -0.92
CA ASP A 64 17.19 8.27 0.26
C ASP A 64 16.24 8.01 1.45
N PRO A 65 16.50 6.98 2.25
CA PRO A 65 15.65 6.64 3.40
C PRO A 65 15.72 7.62 4.58
N THR A 66 16.57 8.64 4.51
CA THR A 66 16.57 9.76 5.46
C THR A 66 15.47 10.77 5.12
N ARG A 67 14.99 10.78 3.88
CA ARG A 67 13.85 11.57 3.45
C ARG A 67 12.58 11.09 4.13
N GLU A 68 11.78 12.03 4.62
CA GLU A 68 10.54 11.71 5.32
C GLU A 68 9.50 11.11 4.35
N PRO A 69 8.88 9.97 4.70
CA PRO A 69 7.72 9.45 3.99
C PRO A 69 6.56 10.43 4.04
N THR A 70 5.77 10.51 2.96
CA THR A 70 4.63 11.44 2.88
C THR A 70 3.32 10.70 2.68
N ILE A 71 2.23 11.21 3.27
CA ILE A 71 0.88 10.67 3.10
C ILE A 71 0.06 11.61 2.22
N HIS A 72 -0.47 11.07 1.13
CA HIS A 72 -1.35 11.75 0.19
C HIS A 72 -2.76 11.21 0.37
N VAL A 73 -3.73 12.11 0.57
CA VAL A 73 -5.15 11.75 0.73
C VAL A 73 -5.92 12.25 -0.48
N HIS A 74 -6.51 11.32 -1.24
CA HIS A 74 -7.24 11.63 -2.45
C HIS A 74 -8.74 11.74 -2.13
N GLY A 75 -9.32 12.89 -2.45
CA GLY A 75 -10.76 13.13 -2.33
C GLY A 75 -11.40 13.28 -3.70
N ASP A 76 -12.56 12.68 -3.90
CA ASP A 76 -13.43 12.92 -5.07
C ASP A 76 -14.41 14.09 -4.83
N GLY A 77 -14.08 14.95 -3.86
CA GLY A 77 -14.94 16.03 -3.38
C GLY A 77 -15.98 15.60 -2.34
N LYS A 78 -15.98 14.33 -1.90
CA LYS A 78 -16.80 13.84 -0.77
C LYS A 78 -15.93 13.48 0.43
N GLU A 79 -16.50 13.69 1.62
CA GLU A 79 -15.90 13.19 2.85
C GLU A 79 -15.91 11.65 2.84
N ARG A 80 -14.76 11.04 3.14
CA ARG A 80 -14.61 9.58 3.29
C ARG A 80 -14.33 9.25 4.75
N ALA A 81 -15.22 8.45 5.35
CA ALA A 81 -14.98 7.87 6.66
C ALA A 81 -14.19 6.56 6.51
N ILE A 82 -12.95 6.53 7.01
CA ILE A 82 -12.12 5.33 7.07
C ILE A 82 -12.20 4.77 8.50
N PRO A 83 -12.55 3.49 8.71
CA PRO A 83 -12.55 2.91 10.04
C PRO A 83 -11.16 2.99 10.67
N TYR A 84 -11.08 3.35 11.96
CA TYR A 84 -9.82 3.51 12.68
C TYR A 84 -8.90 2.29 12.56
N GLU A 85 -9.44 1.07 12.71
CA GLU A 85 -8.65 -0.17 12.61
C GLU A 85 -8.04 -0.38 11.22
N VAL A 86 -8.72 0.07 10.16
CA VAL A 86 -8.22 -0.01 8.79
C VAL A 86 -7.06 0.95 8.62
N LEU A 87 -7.20 2.18 9.11
CA LEU A 87 -6.12 3.16 9.05
C LEU A 87 -4.92 2.72 9.91
N ARG A 88 -5.16 2.15 11.09
CA ARG A 88 -4.11 1.61 11.97
C ARG A 88 -3.34 0.49 11.28
N TRP A 89 -4.04 -0.48 10.70
CA TRP A 89 -3.44 -1.56 9.92
C TRP A 89 -2.66 -1.03 8.71
N TYR A 90 -3.20 -0.06 7.97
CA TYR A 90 -2.49 0.57 6.88
C TYR A 90 -1.18 1.24 7.32
N MET A 91 -1.21 2.00 8.42
CA MET A 91 0.00 2.64 8.96
C MET A 91 1.05 1.63 9.45
N GLU A 92 0.62 0.45 9.91
CA GLU A 92 1.53 -0.67 10.21
C GLU A 92 2.26 -1.13 8.94
N LYS A 93 1.54 -1.28 7.82
CA LYS A 93 2.13 -1.61 6.51
C LYS A 93 3.08 -0.55 5.96
N VAL A 94 2.74 0.72 6.13
CA VAL A 94 3.66 1.82 5.79
C VAL A 94 4.92 1.76 6.64
N SER A 95 4.79 1.48 7.95
CA SER A 95 5.93 1.38 8.86
C SER A 95 6.84 0.20 8.49
N GLU A 96 6.29 -0.97 8.18
CA GLU A 96 7.04 -2.14 7.68
C GLU A 96 7.85 -1.79 6.41
N GLU A 97 7.26 -1.04 5.47
CA GLU A 97 7.94 -0.63 4.23
C GLU A 97 9.05 0.40 4.48
N VAL A 98 8.84 1.36 5.38
CA VAL A 98 9.87 2.32 5.80
C VAL A 98 11.05 1.62 6.47
N GLU A 99 10.77 0.66 7.35
CA GLU A 99 11.80 -0.16 8.00
C GLU A 99 12.57 -0.99 6.97
N ARG A 100 11.88 -1.56 5.99
CA ARG A 100 12.52 -2.31 4.89
C ARG A 100 13.48 -1.45 4.07
N CYS A 101 13.03 -0.27 3.62
CA CYS A 101 13.87 0.66 2.85
C CYS A 101 15.10 1.10 3.67
N ARG A 102 14.91 1.35 4.98
CA ARG A 102 16.01 1.74 5.89
C ARG A 102 16.99 0.59 6.18
N ALA A 103 16.53 -0.65 6.23
CA ALA A 103 17.40 -1.81 6.39
C ALA A 103 18.30 -2.01 5.17
N GLY A 104 17.81 -1.75 3.95
CA GLY A 104 18.59 -1.83 2.71
C GLY A 104 19.80 -0.88 2.66
N LEU A 105 19.74 0.27 3.34
CA LEU A 105 20.91 1.15 3.50
C LEU A 105 22.03 0.52 4.32
N ILE A 106 21.69 -0.20 5.38
CA ILE A 106 22.67 -0.74 6.32
C ILE A 106 23.47 -1.84 5.61
N GLU A 107 22.79 -2.71 4.84
CA GLU A 107 23.45 -3.77 4.06
C GLU A 107 24.32 -3.22 2.91
N ASN A 108 23.88 -2.16 2.22
CA ASN A 108 24.68 -1.52 1.17
C ASN A 108 25.90 -0.75 1.72
N SER A 109 25.83 -0.23 2.95
CA SER A 109 26.94 0.49 3.58
C SER A 109 28.05 -0.45 4.08
N GLU A 110 27.76 -1.71 4.37
CA GLU A 110 28.75 -2.73 4.78
C GLU A 110 29.45 -3.40 3.58
N GLY A 111 28.92 -3.25 2.36
CA GLY A 111 29.50 -3.79 1.12
C GLY A 111 30.50 -2.87 0.40
N GLU A 112 30.65 -1.62 0.85
CA GLU A 112 31.55 -0.61 0.26
C GLU A 112 32.83 -0.33 1.07
N MET A 113 33.11 -1.12 2.14
CA MET A 113 34.35 -1.00 2.94
C MET A 113 35.36 -2.13 2.69
#